data_AF-A0A7Y7PMX1-F1
#
_entry.id   AF-A0A7Y7PMX1-F1
#
_cell.length_a   1.000
_cell.length_b   1.000
_cell.length_c   1.000
_cell.angle_alpha   90.00
_cell.angle_beta   90.00
_cell.angle_gamma   90.00
#
_symmetry.space_group_name_H-M   'P 1'
#
loop_
_entity.id
_entity.type
_entity.pdbx_description
1 polymer ?
#
loop_
_entity_poly.entity_id
_entity_poly.type
_entity_poly.pdbx_seq_one_letter_code
_entity_poly.pdbx_strand_id
1 'polypeptide(L)'
;TTANLDNLRNYSATLNLPLTYRKLLTGYAGVTVFYNEYQSQYLGSTYRAGRTAATFYGQANLLLPQNIKLEASGYYQTAGVNGLINFRGFGALNLGLQKTLWQDRATLRLGVNDVLFSNKQRGTVRYQDLDVAFRSYGESRQVRLSLSWKLGNQQLKAARKRSTGLEEERGRVKTDKE
;
A
#
# COMPACT_ATOMS: atom_id res chain seq x y z
N THR A 1 22.25 -21.77 -21.18
CA THR A 1 23.26 -20.70 -21.38
C THR A 1 22.77 -19.45 -20.67
N THR A 2 23.11 -19.34 -19.39
CA THR A 2 22.73 -18.25 -18.49
C THR A 2 23.69 -17.09 -18.72
N ALA A 3 23.39 -16.21 -19.68
CA ALA A 3 24.03 -14.92 -19.67
C ALA A 3 23.34 -14.07 -18.62
N ASN A 4 24.08 -13.77 -17.57
CA ASN A 4 23.66 -12.82 -16.57
C ASN A 4 23.61 -11.42 -17.19
N LEU A 5 22.63 -10.65 -16.74
CA LEU A 5 22.57 -9.21 -16.98
C LEU A 5 23.73 -8.59 -16.17
N ASP A 6 24.88 -8.44 -16.82
CA ASP A 6 26.20 -8.27 -16.19
C ASP A 6 26.34 -6.99 -15.33
N ASN A 7 25.55 -5.95 -15.59
CA ASN A 7 25.51 -4.78 -14.72
C ASN A 7 24.13 -4.10 -14.73
N LEU A 8 23.52 -3.96 -13.55
CA LEU A 8 22.33 -3.14 -13.30
C LEU A 8 22.73 -1.94 -12.44
N ARG A 9 22.60 -0.74 -13.00
CA ARG A 9 22.70 0.50 -12.22
C ARG A 9 21.29 1.01 -11.94
N ASN A 10 20.96 1.12 -10.66
CA ASN A 10 19.70 1.69 -10.21
C ASN A 10 19.98 2.94 -9.38
N TYR A 11 19.35 4.06 -9.77
CA TYR A 11 19.32 5.27 -8.96
C TYR A 11 17.87 5.55 -8.60
N SER A 12 17.56 5.69 -7.31
CA SER A 12 16.19 5.94 -6.85
C SER A 12 16.14 7.09 -5.85
N ALA A 13 15.13 7.92 -5.98
CA ALA A 13 14.75 8.94 -5.01
C ALA A 13 13.31 8.70 -4.59
N THR A 14 13.06 8.72 -3.28
CA THR A 14 11.70 8.56 -2.72
C THR A 14 11.35 9.77 -1.88
N LEU A 15 10.17 10.30 -2.12
CA LEU A 15 9.59 11.40 -1.35
C LEU A 15 8.26 10.92 -0.75
N ASN A 16 8.11 11.07 0.56
CA ASN A 16 6.90 10.72 1.30
C ASN A 16 6.34 11.95 1.99
N LEU A 17 5.04 12.19 1.80
CA LEU A 17 4.30 13.32 2.34
C LEU A 17 3.18 12.80 3.25
N PRO A 18 3.22 13.06 4.56
CA PRO A 18 2.06 12.82 5.41
C PRO A 18 0.94 13.79 5.04
N LEU A 19 -0.28 13.27 4.83
CA LEU A 19 -1.48 14.04 4.58
C LEU A 19 -2.30 14.10 5.86
N THR A 20 -2.08 15.15 6.67
CA THR A 20 -2.86 15.34 7.90
C THR A 20 -3.52 16.71 7.86
N TYR A 21 -4.84 16.74 7.87
CA TYR A 21 -5.62 17.97 8.03
C TYR A 21 -6.67 17.81 9.12
N ARG A 22 -6.41 18.46 10.26
CA ARG A 22 -7.21 18.37 11.49
C ARG A 22 -7.48 16.89 11.84
N LYS A 23 -8.65 16.60 12.41
CA LYS A 23 -9.14 15.23 12.61
C LYS A 23 -9.98 14.74 11.41
N LEU A 24 -10.07 15.52 10.34
CA LEU A 24 -10.95 15.23 9.20
C LEU A 24 -10.24 14.33 8.19
N LEU A 25 -8.99 14.64 7.85
CA LEU A 25 -8.21 13.93 6.84
C LEU A 25 -6.92 13.41 7.45
N THR A 26 -6.66 12.11 7.28
CA THR A 26 -5.38 11.48 7.64
C THR A 26 -4.92 10.60 6.50
N GLY A 27 -3.62 10.47 6.29
CA GLY A 27 -3.12 9.73 5.16
C GLY A 27 -1.66 10.01 4.86
N TYR A 28 -1.22 9.52 3.72
CA TYR A 28 0.09 9.78 3.16
C TYR A 28 0.03 9.65 1.65
N ALA A 29 0.92 10.35 0.97
CA ALA A 29 1.21 10.14 -0.44
C ALA A 29 2.72 10.09 -0.62
N GLY A 30 3.18 9.31 -1.58
CA GLY A 30 4.59 9.21 -1.88
C GLY A 30 4.82 9.03 -3.36
N VAL A 31 6.04 9.37 -3.77
CA VAL A 31 6.54 9.11 -5.11
C VAL A 31 7.94 8.53 -4.99
N THR A 32 8.18 7.43 -5.69
CA THR A 32 9.51 6.87 -5.90
C THR A 32 9.84 7.03 -7.36
N VAL A 33 10.82 7.87 -7.68
CA VAL A 33 11.38 8.00 -9.01
C VAL A 33 12.64 7.14 -9.07
N PHE A 34 12.76 6.30 -10.08
CA PHE A 34 13.91 5.43 -10.25
C PHE A 34 14.35 5.39 -11.70
N TYR A 35 15.66 5.38 -11.91
CA TYR A 35 16.29 5.16 -13.19
C TYR A 35 16.97 3.80 -13.16
N ASN A 36 16.58 2.92 -14.08
CA ASN A 36 17.25 1.65 -14.30
C ASN A 36 18.07 1.75 -15.58
N GLU A 37 19.35 1.43 -15.48
CA GLU A 37 20.23 1.22 -16.62
C GLU A 37 20.72 -0.22 -16.62
N TYR A 38 20.33 -0.93 -17.67
CA TYR A 38 20.75 -2.29 -17.93
C TYR A 38 21.89 -2.24 -18.94
N GLN A 39 23.05 -2.71 -18.52
CA GLN A 39 24.21 -2.93 -19.38
C GLN A 39 24.50 -4.43 -19.41
N SER A 40 24.31 -5.06 -20.56
CA SER A 40 24.65 -6.47 -20.74
C SER A 40 25.38 -6.65 -22.07
N GLN A 41 26.48 -7.41 -22.01
CA GLN A 41 27.11 -8.00 -23.18
C GLN A 41 26.43 -9.34 -23.43
N TYR A 42 25.51 -9.39 -24.37
CA TYR A 42 24.88 -10.65 -24.78
C TYR A 42 24.98 -10.78 -26.30
N LEU A 43 25.61 -11.87 -26.75
CA LEU A 43 25.83 -12.20 -28.17
C LEU A 43 26.62 -11.13 -28.97
N GLY A 44 27.62 -10.49 -28.37
CA GLY A 44 28.56 -9.60 -29.08
C GLY A 44 28.08 -8.17 -29.37
N SER A 45 26.85 -7.80 -28.99
CA SER A 45 26.34 -6.43 -29.04
C SER A 45 26.09 -5.85 -27.64
N THR A 46 26.44 -4.58 -27.43
CA THR A 46 26.19 -3.90 -26.14
C THR A 46 24.73 -3.44 -26.08
N TYR A 47 23.88 -4.11 -25.30
CA TYR A 47 22.54 -3.61 -25.00
C TYR A 47 22.62 -2.63 -23.84
N ARG A 48 22.29 -1.36 -24.13
CA ARG A 48 22.13 -0.28 -23.13
C ARG A 48 20.68 0.18 -23.15
N ALA A 49 19.94 -0.16 -22.10
CA ALA A 49 18.58 0.33 -21.91
C ALA A 49 18.51 1.06 -20.58
N GLY A 50 18.54 2.39 -20.66
CA GLY A 50 18.33 3.32 -19.54
C GLY A 50 16.93 3.90 -19.60
N ARG A 51 16.13 3.80 -18.53
CA ARG A 51 14.83 4.46 -18.48
C ARG A 51 14.47 4.91 -17.07
N THR A 52 14.00 6.14 -16.98
CA THR A 52 13.38 6.69 -15.77
C THR A 52 11.93 6.26 -15.70
N ALA A 53 11.53 5.72 -14.57
CA ALA A 53 10.15 5.42 -14.22
C ALA A 53 9.84 6.00 -12.84
N ALA A 54 8.55 6.10 -12.53
CA ALA A 54 8.07 6.61 -11.27
C ALA A 54 6.91 5.76 -10.77
N THR A 55 6.85 5.55 -9.47
CA THR A 55 5.73 4.93 -8.77
C THR A 55 5.16 5.95 -7.81
N PHE A 56 3.91 6.33 -8.06
CA PHE A 56 3.10 7.12 -7.15
C PHE A 56 2.29 6.17 -6.29
N TYR A 57 2.17 6.45 -5.01
CA TYR A 57 1.31 5.70 -4.11
C TYR A 57 0.73 6.60 -3.05
N GLY A 58 -0.37 6.18 -2.45
CA GLY A 58 -0.94 6.92 -1.34
C GLY A 58 -2.18 6.28 -0.77
N GLN A 59 -2.53 6.76 0.41
CA GLN A 59 -3.77 6.47 1.09
C GLN A 59 -4.27 7.73 1.79
N ALA A 60 -5.56 7.97 1.69
CA ALA A 60 -6.28 9.03 2.37
C ALA A 60 -7.51 8.46 3.07
N ASN A 61 -7.73 8.89 4.30
CA ASN A 61 -8.85 8.55 5.13
C ASN A 61 -9.57 9.85 5.52
N LEU A 62 -10.83 9.98 5.12
CA LEU A 62 -11.67 11.12 5.43
C LEU A 62 -12.74 10.70 6.45
N LEU A 63 -12.72 11.33 7.62
CA LEU A 63 -13.74 11.20 8.64
C LEU A 63 -14.86 12.19 8.35
N LEU A 64 -16.07 11.68 8.11
CA LEU A 64 -17.27 12.46 7.88
C LEU A 64 -18.14 12.48 9.15
N PRO A 65 -19.08 13.44 9.25
CA PRO A 65 -20.11 13.42 10.29
C PRO A 65 -20.89 12.09 10.31
N GLN A 66 -21.57 11.80 11.42
CA GLN A 66 -22.39 10.59 11.58
C GLN A 66 -21.60 9.26 11.56
N ASN A 67 -20.35 9.29 12.01
CA ASN A 67 -19.47 8.12 12.12
C ASN A 67 -19.25 7.39 10.79
N ILE A 68 -19.16 8.17 9.72
CA ILE A 68 -18.83 7.67 8.39
C ILE A 68 -17.34 7.92 8.15
N LYS A 69 -16.64 6.94 7.61
CA LYS A 69 -15.25 7.05 7.18
C LYS A 69 -15.16 6.66 5.71
N LEU A 70 -14.62 7.55 4.89
CA LEU A 70 -14.21 7.25 3.53
C LEU A 70 -12.72 6.96 3.51
N GLU A 71 -12.32 5.99 2.72
CA GLU A 71 -10.94 5.60 2.51
C GLU A 71 -10.67 5.54 1.01
N ALA A 72 -9.57 6.12 0.56
CA ALA A 72 -9.08 6.00 -0.80
C ALA A 72 -7.62 5.57 -0.72
N SER A 73 -7.23 4.56 -1.47
CA SER A 73 -5.84 4.15 -1.57
C SER A 73 -5.50 3.74 -2.97
N GLY A 74 -4.23 3.81 -3.33
CA GLY A 74 -3.84 3.39 -4.65
C GLY A 74 -2.37 3.55 -4.92
N TYR A 75 -1.99 3.04 -6.07
CA TYR A 75 -0.69 3.26 -6.64
C TYR A 75 -0.79 3.33 -8.15
N TYR A 76 0.18 4.00 -8.76
CA TYR A 76 0.34 4.09 -10.19
C TYR A 76 1.82 4.07 -10.54
N GLN A 77 2.20 3.11 -11.35
CA GLN A 77 3.54 2.97 -11.89
C GLN A 77 3.54 3.43 -13.34
N THR A 78 4.46 4.31 -13.71
CA THR A 78 4.63 4.77 -15.09
C THR A 78 5.26 3.68 -15.96
N ALA A 79 5.29 3.89 -17.29
CA ALA A 79 5.98 2.96 -18.17
C ALA A 79 7.50 2.99 -17.92
N GLY A 80 8.13 1.83 -17.91
CA GLY A 80 9.55 1.69 -17.63
C GLY A 80 10.16 0.47 -18.31
N VAL A 81 11.45 0.25 -18.04
CA VAL A 81 12.18 -0.93 -18.51
C VAL A 81 12.64 -1.75 -17.32
N ASN A 82 12.50 -3.07 -17.42
CA ASN A 82 13.09 -4.03 -16.53
C ASN A 82 13.82 -5.12 -17.35
N GLY A 83 15.12 -4.98 -17.52
CA GLY A 83 15.93 -5.81 -18.41
C GLY A 83 15.53 -5.62 -19.88
N LEU A 84 15.03 -6.67 -20.51
CA LEU A 84 14.53 -6.64 -21.89
C LEU A 84 13.04 -6.28 -21.98
N ILE A 85 12.35 -6.20 -20.84
CA ILE A 85 10.90 -5.95 -20.76
C ILE A 85 10.63 -4.45 -20.69
N ASN A 86 9.92 -3.92 -21.68
CA ASN A 86 9.28 -2.62 -21.63
C ASN A 86 7.86 -2.77 -21.07
N PHE A 87 7.59 -2.32 -19.86
CA PHE A 87 6.24 -2.35 -19.30
C PHE A 87 5.52 -1.02 -19.52
N ARG A 88 4.20 -1.08 -19.77
CA ARG A 88 3.32 0.08 -19.82
C ARG A 88 2.88 0.48 -18.41
N GLY A 89 2.40 1.70 -18.26
CA GLY A 89 1.88 2.15 -16.97
C GLY A 89 0.69 1.32 -16.50
N PHE A 90 0.66 1.01 -15.20
CA PHE A 90 -0.41 0.27 -14.55
C PHE A 90 -0.56 0.74 -13.10
N GLY A 91 -1.70 0.48 -12.50
CA GLY A 91 -1.97 0.91 -11.14
C GLY A 91 -3.33 0.47 -10.66
N ALA A 92 -3.61 0.69 -9.38
CA ALA A 92 -4.90 0.39 -8.78
C ALA A 92 -5.39 1.58 -7.97
N LEU A 93 -6.67 1.88 -8.08
CA LEU A 93 -7.38 2.79 -7.18
C LEU A 93 -8.42 1.98 -6.41
N ASN A 94 -8.32 1.99 -5.09
CA ASN A 94 -9.23 1.33 -4.18
C ASN A 94 -10.01 2.39 -3.39
N LEU A 95 -11.30 2.15 -3.21
CA LEU A 95 -12.18 3.02 -2.43
C LEU A 95 -12.88 2.21 -1.35
N GLY A 96 -13.07 2.80 -0.19
CA GLY A 96 -13.71 2.20 0.97
C GLY A 96 -14.67 3.19 1.63
N LEU A 97 -15.82 2.67 2.06
CA LEU A 97 -16.80 3.36 2.87
C LEU A 97 -17.07 2.51 4.11
N GLN A 98 -16.88 3.08 5.28
CA GLN A 98 -17.18 2.46 6.57
C GLN A 98 -18.20 3.32 7.31
N LYS A 99 -19.21 2.68 7.92
CA LYS A 99 -20.14 3.33 8.85
C LYS A 99 -20.18 2.54 10.15
N THR A 100 -19.95 3.21 11.28
CA THR A 100 -20.22 2.60 12.59
C THR A 100 -21.61 2.95 13.08
N LEU A 101 -22.27 1.98 13.70
CA LEU A 101 -23.67 2.04 14.10
C LEU A 101 -23.79 1.57 15.56
N TRP A 102 -24.84 2.03 16.25
CA TRP A 102 -25.16 1.66 17.64
C TRP A 102 -23.98 1.82 18.61
N GLN A 103 -23.36 3.00 18.66
CA GLN A 103 -22.22 3.29 19.55
C GLN A 103 -21.09 2.26 19.38
N ASP A 104 -20.61 2.11 18.14
CA ASP A 104 -19.55 1.18 17.75
C ASP A 104 -19.83 -0.31 18.02
N ARG A 105 -21.09 -0.72 18.21
CA ARG A 105 -21.50 -2.12 18.31
C ARG A 105 -21.54 -2.82 16.96
N ALA A 106 -21.90 -2.11 15.89
CA ALA A 106 -21.82 -2.65 14.54
C ALA A 106 -20.98 -1.76 13.63
N THR A 107 -20.38 -2.38 12.61
CA THR A 107 -19.63 -1.67 11.58
C THR A 107 -19.93 -2.30 10.23
N LEU A 108 -20.48 -1.48 9.33
CA LEU A 108 -20.70 -1.84 7.94
C LEU A 108 -19.55 -1.27 7.10
N ARG A 109 -18.96 -2.09 6.23
CA ARG A 109 -17.90 -1.70 5.31
C ARG A 109 -18.25 -2.12 3.90
N LEU A 110 -18.11 -1.19 2.97
CA LEU A 110 -18.16 -1.43 1.53
C LEU A 110 -16.81 -1.02 0.96
N GLY A 111 -16.10 -1.95 0.33
CA GLY A 111 -14.83 -1.70 -0.34
C GLY A 111 -14.91 -2.08 -1.81
N VAL A 112 -14.29 -1.28 -2.67
CA VAL A 112 -14.11 -1.58 -4.09
C VAL A 112 -12.62 -1.49 -4.40
N ASN A 113 -12.03 -2.62 -4.79
CA ASN A 113 -10.65 -2.70 -5.25
C ASN A 113 -10.58 -2.45 -6.76
N ASP A 114 -9.48 -1.83 -7.22
CA ASP A 114 -9.22 -1.48 -8.62
C ASP A 114 -10.45 -0.94 -9.38
N VAL A 115 -11.02 0.15 -8.85
CA VAL A 115 -12.21 0.84 -9.39
C VAL A 115 -12.02 1.19 -10.86
N LEU A 116 -10.80 1.54 -11.28
CA LEU A 116 -10.48 1.92 -12.65
C LEU A 116 -10.16 0.72 -13.57
N PHE A 117 -10.06 -0.50 -13.02
CA PHE A 117 -9.63 -1.70 -13.75
C PHE A 117 -8.33 -1.48 -14.55
N SER A 118 -7.41 -0.76 -13.92
CA SER A 118 -6.14 -0.30 -14.47
C SER A 118 -4.97 -1.17 -14.04
N ASN A 119 -5.18 -2.13 -13.14
CA ASN A 119 -4.11 -3.01 -12.67
C ASN A 119 -3.86 -4.16 -13.65
N LYS A 120 -3.44 -3.79 -14.86
CA LYS A 120 -3.16 -4.71 -15.97
C LYS A 120 -1.72 -4.52 -16.38
N GLN A 121 -0.87 -5.46 -16.01
CA GLN A 121 0.52 -5.42 -16.41
C GLN A 121 0.63 -5.80 -17.87
N ARG A 122 1.17 -4.90 -18.68
CA ARG A 122 1.39 -5.11 -20.12
C ARG A 122 2.82 -4.75 -20.43
N GLY A 123 3.46 -5.53 -21.28
CA GLY A 123 4.78 -5.18 -21.74
C GLY A 123 5.17 -5.86 -23.04
N THR A 124 6.27 -5.39 -23.60
CA THR A 124 6.84 -5.89 -24.84
C THR A 124 8.33 -6.11 -24.64
N VAL A 125 8.84 -7.20 -25.17
CA VAL A 125 10.26 -7.51 -25.26
C VAL A 125 10.62 -7.35 -26.73
N ARG A 126 11.52 -6.41 -27.04
CA ARG A 126 12.01 -6.16 -28.40
C ARG A 126 13.53 -6.14 -28.37
N TYR A 127 14.15 -7.20 -28.87
CA TYR A 127 15.61 -7.30 -28.94
C TYR A 127 16.04 -8.20 -30.10
N GLN A 128 16.83 -7.67 -31.03
CA GLN A 128 17.18 -8.33 -32.31
C GLN A 128 15.91 -8.82 -33.03
N ASP A 129 15.81 -10.12 -33.34
CA ASP A 129 14.67 -10.73 -34.03
C ASP A 129 13.52 -11.13 -33.08
N LEU A 130 13.64 -10.87 -31.78
CA LEU A 130 12.65 -11.25 -30.78
C LEU A 130 11.68 -10.08 -30.50
N ASP A 131 10.43 -10.21 -30.95
CA ASP A 131 9.30 -9.32 -30.61
C ASP A 131 8.22 -10.13 -29.88
N VAL A 132 8.21 -10.05 -28.55
CA VAL A 132 7.26 -10.77 -27.69
C VAL A 132 6.42 -9.76 -26.92
N ALA A 133 5.11 -9.82 -27.08
CA ALA A 133 4.17 -9.06 -26.26
C ALA A 133 3.57 -9.94 -25.17
N PHE A 134 3.50 -9.44 -23.94
CA PHE A 134 2.82 -10.12 -22.85
C PHE A 134 1.80 -9.20 -22.16
N ARG A 135 0.75 -9.82 -21.67
CA ARG A 135 -0.31 -9.16 -20.92
C ARG A 135 -0.73 -10.07 -19.78
N SER A 136 -0.46 -9.62 -18.55
CA SER A 136 -0.88 -10.27 -17.33
C SER A 136 -1.95 -9.43 -16.65
N TYR A 137 -3.10 -10.04 -16.36
CA TYR A 137 -4.18 -9.43 -15.60
C TYR A 137 -4.90 -10.51 -14.81
N GLY A 138 -5.16 -10.25 -13.53
CA GLY A 138 -6.03 -11.08 -12.70
C GLY A 138 -7.38 -10.40 -12.49
N GLU A 139 -8.23 -11.00 -11.65
CA GLU A 139 -9.44 -10.38 -11.11
C GLU A 139 -9.08 -9.29 -10.10
N SER A 140 -8.66 -8.13 -10.61
CA SER A 140 -8.23 -7.01 -9.78
C SER A 140 -9.39 -6.18 -9.23
N ARG A 141 -10.52 -6.12 -9.97
CA ARG A 141 -11.71 -5.37 -9.58
C ARG A 141 -12.64 -6.24 -8.73
N GLN A 142 -12.71 -5.95 -7.44
CA GLN A 142 -13.51 -6.72 -6.49
C GLN A 142 -14.34 -5.78 -5.61
N VAL A 143 -15.60 -6.14 -5.38
CA VAL A 143 -16.48 -5.44 -4.44
C VAL A 143 -16.65 -6.31 -3.20
N ARG A 144 -16.45 -5.74 -2.02
CA ARG A 144 -16.59 -6.43 -0.74
C ARG A 144 -17.53 -5.67 0.18
N LEU A 145 -18.60 -6.33 0.60
CA LEU A 145 -19.45 -5.87 1.69
C LEU A 145 -19.11 -6.68 2.94
N SER A 146 -18.96 -6.02 4.08
CA SER A 146 -18.66 -6.69 5.35
C SER A 146 -19.42 -6.05 6.50
N LEU A 147 -20.11 -6.89 7.28
CA LEU A 147 -20.77 -6.49 8.51
C LEU A 147 -20.03 -7.12 9.69
N SER A 148 -19.63 -6.29 10.64
CA SER A 148 -19.01 -6.73 11.89
C SER A 148 -19.91 -6.32 13.05
N TRP A 149 -20.26 -7.27 13.91
CA TRP A 149 -21.08 -7.02 15.10
C TRP A 149 -20.35 -7.47 16.36
N LYS A 150 -20.25 -6.60 17.38
CA LYS A 150 -19.62 -6.89 18.66
C LYS A 150 -20.67 -7.43 19.64
N LEU A 151 -20.54 -8.71 20.01
CA LEU A 151 -21.41 -9.37 20.99
C LEU A 151 -20.78 -9.31 22.41
N GLY A 152 -21.61 -9.18 23.44
CA GLY A 152 -21.20 -9.20 24.86
C GLY A 152 -21.06 -7.82 25.54
N ASN A 153 -20.93 -7.83 26.87
CA ASN A 153 -20.85 -6.62 27.70
C ASN A 153 -19.45 -5.97 27.61
N GLN A 154 -19.34 -4.87 26.86
CA GLN A 154 -18.07 -4.15 26.65
C GLN A 154 -17.58 -3.38 27.89
N GLN A 155 -18.45 -3.09 28.87
CA GLN A 155 -18.10 -2.33 30.07
C GLN A 155 -17.25 -3.16 31.06
N LEU A 156 -17.41 -4.48 31.09
CA LEU A 156 -16.64 -5.38 31.97
C LEU A 156 -15.14 -5.47 31.59
N LYS A 157 -14.76 -5.16 30.34
CA LYS A 157 -13.35 -5.17 29.91
C LYS A 157 -12.57 -3.95 30.41
N ALA A 158 -13.20 -2.78 30.58
CA ALA A 158 -12.56 -1.60 31.15
C ALA A 158 -12.38 -1.72 32.68
N ALA A 159 -13.33 -2.38 33.36
CA ALA A 159 -13.26 -2.68 34.79
C ALA A 159 -12.22 -3.76 35.16
N ARG A 160 -11.77 -4.57 34.18
CA ARG A 160 -10.73 -5.59 34.36
C ARG A 160 -9.32 -5.04 34.08
N LYS A 161 -9.07 -3.76 34.35
CA LYS A 161 -7.69 -3.28 34.59
C LYS A 161 -7.31 -3.78 35.99
N ARG A 162 -6.89 -5.04 36.03
CA ARG A 162 -6.48 -5.80 37.22
C ARG A 162 -5.50 -4.93 38.03
N SER A 163 -5.92 -4.42 39.19
CA SER A 163 -4.96 -4.13 40.25
C SER A 163 -4.40 -5.49 40.65
N THR A 164 -3.21 -5.80 40.16
CA THR A 164 -2.45 -6.91 40.71
C THR A 164 -2.10 -6.50 42.14
N GLY A 165 -2.35 -7.35 43.14
CA GLY A 165 -2.05 -7.04 44.56
C GLY A 165 -0.59 -6.60 44.83
N LEU A 166 0.30 -6.75 43.85
CA LEU A 166 1.65 -6.19 43.81
C LEU A 166 1.71 -4.64 43.82
N GLU A 167 0.68 -3.93 43.31
CA GLU A 167 0.63 -2.46 43.36
C GLU A 167 0.21 -1.94 44.75
N GLU A 168 -0.60 -2.70 45.50
CA GLU A 168 -0.89 -2.40 46.92
C GLU A 168 0.35 -2.58 47.81
N GLU A 169 1.13 -3.64 47.60
CA GLU A 169 2.38 -3.87 48.34
C GLU A 169 3.47 -2.83 48.01
N ARG A 170 3.53 -2.34 46.76
CA ARG A 170 4.42 -1.23 46.38
C ARG A 170 4.12 0.09 47.10
N GLY A 171 2.86 0.31 47.48
CA GLY A 171 2.44 1.48 48.24
C GLY A 171 2.94 1.45 49.68
N ARG A 172 2.98 0.27 50.32
CA ARG A 172 3.39 0.12 51.72
C ARG A 172 4.89 0.36 51.94
N VAL A 173 5.74 -0.14 51.04
CA VAL A 173 7.21 -0.02 51.17
C VAL A 173 7.72 1.42 51.06
N LYS A 174 6.93 2.35 50.50
CA LYS A 174 7.32 3.78 50.40
C LYS A 174 7.09 4.59 51.68
N THR A 175 6.30 4.07 52.62
CA THR A 175 5.92 4.79 53.86
C THR A 175 6.87 4.52 55.05
N ASP A 176 7.75 3.51 54.96
CA ASP A 176 8.68 3.12 56.03
C ASP A 176 10.09 3.74 55.88
N LYS A 177 10.22 4.85 55.15
CA LYS A 177 11.48 5.63 55.07
C LYS A 177 11.24 7.11 55.28
N GLU A 178 10.89 7.48 56.51
CA GLU A 178 11.14 8.81 57.11
C GLU A 178 11.66 8.64 58.54
#